data_AF-A0A7R9J3K4-F1
#
_entry.id   AF-A0A7R9J3K4-F1
#
_cell.length_a   1.000
_cell.length_b   1.000
_cell.length_c   1.000
_cell.angle_alpha   90.00
_cell.angle_beta   90.00
_cell.angle_gamma   90.00
#
_symmetry.space_group_name_H-M   'P 1'
#
loop_
_entity.id
_entity.type
_entity.pdbx_description
1 polymer ?
#
loop_
_entity_poly.entity_id
_entity_poly.type
_entity_poly.pdbx_seq_one_letter_code
_entity_poly.pdbx_strand_id
1 'polypeptide(L)'
;MEHSDLVAEMPHVEHLSTQERLNLARRRRLQQLKVWTQREKEWYKRHKNNQNPVNNSKKRSIYFSDSVMLLEAAARNDIEEVRRLLIKDVNPDSTNEDGLTALHQCCIDNNEEMMKLLIEYGADVNAEDSEKWTPLHAAATCGHLHLVRFLISRGANLLAVNADGNMPYDICEDESALDYIEGEMARKGRDGAEGCDAGADR
;
A
#
# COMPACT_ATOMS: atom_id res chain seq x y z
N MET A 1 -36.14 7.76 -21.24
CA MET A 1 -37.38 7.55 -20.47
C MET A 1 -37.41 8.71 -19.51
N GLU A 2 -38.28 9.66 -19.80
CA GLU A 2 -38.40 10.88 -19.03
C GLU A 2 -39.10 10.57 -17.71
N HIS A 3 -38.95 11.45 -16.73
CA HIS A 3 -39.61 11.30 -15.43
C HIS A 3 -41.15 11.21 -15.58
N SER A 4 -41.72 11.92 -16.56
CA SER A 4 -43.14 11.86 -16.91
C SER A 4 -43.61 10.46 -17.33
N ASP A 5 -42.79 9.73 -18.07
CA ASP A 5 -43.14 8.38 -18.55
C ASP A 5 -43.17 7.38 -17.39
N LEU A 6 -42.26 7.54 -16.43
CA LEU A 6 -42.20 6.72 -15.22
C LEU A 6 -43.40 6.94 -14.31
N VAL A 7 -43.85 8.19 -14.17
CA VAL A 7 -45.05 8.54 -13.37
C VAL A 7 -46.32 8.01 -14.04
N ALA A 8 -46.43 8.09 -15.36
CA ALA A 8 -47.60 7.59 -16.10
C ALA A 8 -47.73 6.06 -16.02
N GLU A 9 -46.62 5.32 -15.98
CA GLU A 9 -46.62 3.85 -15.87
C GLU A 9 -46.84 3.35 -14.42
N MET A 10 -46.67 4.20 -13.41
CA MET A 10 -46.68 3.82 -11.99
C MET A 10 -47.95 3.06 -11.56
N PRO A 11 -49.19 3.49 -11.92
CA PRO A 11 -50.40 2.76 -11.55
C PRO A 11 -50.45 1.35 -12.16
N HIS A 12 -49.86 1.14 -13.34
CA HIS A 12 -49.79 -0.19 -13.96
C HIS A 12 -48.77 -1.09 -13.25
N VAL A 13 -47.61 -0.53 -12.87
CA VAL A 13 -46.55 -1.27 -12.16
C VAL A 13 -47.02 -1.75 -10.77
N GLU A 14 -47.89 -0.99 -10.10
CA GLU A 14 -48.48 -1.36 -8.81
C GLU A 14 -49.35 -2.62 -8.87
N HIS A 15 -49.90 -2.97 -10.03
CA HIS A 15 -50.71 -4.17 -10.21
C HIS A 15 -49.91 -5.39 -10.69
N LEU A 16 -48.63 -5.22 -11.03
CA LEU A 16 -47.76 -6.32 -11.47
C LEU A 16 -47.33 -7.21 -10.31
N SER A 17 -47.16 -8.51 -10.60
CA SER A 17 -46.52 -9.44 -9.66
C SER A 17 -45.04 -9.09 -9.45
N THR A 18 -44.46 -9.60 -8.37
CA THR A 18 -43.04 -9.38 -8.03
C THR A 18 -42.10 -9.78 -9.17
N GLN A 19 -42.38 -10.90 -9.84
CA GLN A 19 -41.57 -11.41 -10.94
C GLN A 19 -41.62 -10.51 -12.18
N GLU A 20 -42.79 -9.94 -12.47
CA GLU A 20 -42.99 -9.02 -13.59
C GLU A 20 -42.31 -7.67 -13.32
N ARG A 21 -42.39 -7.16 -12.08
CA ARG A 21 -41.66 -5.95 -11.67
C ARG A 21 -40.14 -6.13 -11.80
N LEU A 22 -39.60 -7.30 -11.41
CA LEU A 22 -38.19 -7.62 -11.58
C LEU A 22 -37.78 -7.66 -13.06
N ASN A 23 -38.58 -8.28 -13.92
CA ASN A 23 -38.34 -8.31 -15.35
C ASN A 23 -38.39 -6.92 -15.99
N LEU A 24 -39.34 -6.07 -15.56
CA LEU A 24 -39.44 -4.68 -15.99
C LEU A 24 -38.21 -3.87 -15.54
N ALA A 25 -37.77 -4.01 -14.29
CA ALA A 25 -36.57 -3.35 -13.76
C ALA A 25 -35.30 -3.75 -14.53
N ARG A 26 -35.12 -5.04 -14.83
CA ARG A 26 -34.00 -5.53 -15.66
C ARG A 26 -34.03 -4.94 -17.07
N ARG A 27 -35.21 -4.90 -17.72
CA ARG A 27 -35.38 -4.29 -19.05
C ARG A 27 -35.05 -2.80 -19.03
N ARG A 28 -35.54 -2.05 -18.03
CA ARG A 28 -35.24 -0.62 -17.86
C ARG A 28 -33.75 -0.37 -17.66
N ARG A 29 -33.08 -1.14 -16.79
CA ARG A 29 -31.63 -1.05 -16.60
C ARG A 29 -30.86 -1.31 -17.89
N LEU A 30 -31.24 -2.34 -18.65
CA LEU A 30 -30.63 -2.64 -19.95
C LEU A 30 -30.84 -1.51 -20.96
N GLN A 31 -32.01 -0.89 -20.99
CA GLN A 31 -32.28 0.28 -21.85
C GLN A 31 -31.44 1.48 -21.44
N GLN A 32 -31.36 1.80 -20.15
CA GLN A 32 -30.53 2.90 -19.65
C GLN A 32 -29.05 2.69 -19.96
N LEU A 33 -28.53 1.46 -19.79
CA LEU A 33 -27.15 1.12 -20.15
C LEU A 33 -26.91 1.31 -21.66
N LYS A 34 -27.83 0.89 -22.53
CA LYS A 34 -27.72 1.12 -23.99
C LYS A 34 -27.68 2.60 -24.34
N VAL A 35 -28.57 3.41 -23.76
CA VAL A 35 -28.59 4.87 -23.95
C VAL A 35 -27.28 5.49 -23.46
N TRP A 36 -26.77 5.04 -22.31
CA TRP A 36 -25.50 5.50 -21.77
C TRP A 36 -24.32 5.17 -22.69
N THR A 37 -24.19 3.91 -23.12
CA THR A 37 -23.12 3.47 -24.03
C THR A 37 -23.16 4.25 -25.36
N GLN A 38 -24.35 4.53 -25.89
CA GLN A 38 -24.50 5.34 -27.10
C GLN A 38 -24.06 6.79 -26.87
N ARG A 39 -24.48 7.40 -25.75
CA ARG A 39 -24.08 8.75 -25.35
C ARG A 39 -22.57 8.87 -25.16
N GLU A 40 -21.93 7.86 -24.59
CA GLU A 40 -20.47 7.79 -24.42
C GLU A 40 -19.75 7.72 -25.78
N LYS A 41 -20.21 6.87 -26.70
CA LYS A 41 -19.68 6.83 -28.08
C LYS A 41 -19.81 8.18 -28.80
N GLU A 42 -20.94 8.85 -28.64
CA GLU A 42 -21.17 10.19 -29.22
C GLU A 42 -20.28 11.25 -28.56
N TRP A 43 -20.09 11.17 -27.24
CA TRP A 43 -19.19 12.04 -26.50
C TRP A 43 -17.76 11.90 -27.03
N TYR A 44 -17.25 10.68 -27.18
CA TYR A 44 -15.92 10.43 -27.76
C TYR A 44 -15.80 10.94 -29.19
N LYS A 45 -16.81 10.75 -30.05
CA LYS A 45 -16.80 11.28 -31.43
C LYS A 45 -16.73 12.81 -31.46
N ARG A 46 -17.50 13.50 -30.62
CA ARG A 46 -17.48 14.97 -30.51
C ARG A 46 -16.13 15.49 -30.05
N HIS A 47 -15.47 14.80 -29.11
CA HIS A 47 -14.18 15.23 -28.56
C HIS A 47 -12.98 14.79 -29.43
N LYS A 48 -13.12 13.76 -30.26
CA LYS A 48 -12.11 13.37 -31.26
C LYS A 48 -12.00 14.41 -32.40
N ASN A 49 -13.12 15.01 -32.79
CA ASN A 49 -13.15 16.05 -33.83
C ASN A 49 -12.76 17.46 -33.33
N ASN A 50 -12.60 17.63 -32.02
CA ASN A 50 -12.26 18.91 -31.37
C ASN A 50 -10.78 18.96 -30.94
N GLN A 51 -9.90 18.18 -31.59
CA GLN A 51 -8.45 18.30 -31.45
C GLN A 51 -7.96 19.60 -32.11
N ASN A 52 -8.28 20.73 -31.49
CA ASN A 52 -7.52 21.96 -31.64
C ASN A 52 -6.54 21.99 -30.45
N PRO A 53 -5.22 21.81 -30.65
CA PRO A 53 -4.25 21.55 -29.58
C PRO A 53 -4.00 22.73 -28.61
N VAL A 54 -4.76 23.82 -28.69
CA VAL A 54 -4.47 25.09 -27.98
C VAL A 54 -5.61 25.56 -27.07
N ASN A 55 -6.56 24.70 -26.68
CA ASN A 55 -7.53 25.08 -25.66
C ASN A 55 -7.59 24.04 -24.54
N ASN A 56 -6.49 24.01 -23.78
CA ASN A 56 -6.35 23.33 -22.50
C ASN A 56 -7.26 24.03 -21.48
N SER A 57 -8.57 23.84 -21.66
CA SER A 57 -9.62 24.34 -20.77
C SER A 57 -9.42 23.69 -19.41
N LYS A 58 -8.61 24.34 -18.56
CA LYS A 58 -8.43 24.09 -17.13
C LYS A 58 -8.82 22.67 -16.75
N LYS A 59 -8.06 21.66 -17.22
CA LYS A 59 -8.18 20.30 -16.68
C LYS A 59 -8.11 20.51 -15.18
N ARG A 60 -9.18 20.16 -14.47
CA ARG A 60 -9.23 20.34 -13.02
C ARG A 60 -8.01 19.59 -12.49
N SER A 61 -7.01 20.35 -12.05
CA SER A 61 -5.77 19.80 -11.53
C SER A 61 -6.11 19.36 -10.11
N ILE A 62 -6.68 18.16 -10.01
CA ILE A 62 -6.83 17.48 -8.74
C ILE A 62 -5.47 16.83 -8.50
N TYR A 63 -4.80 17.25 -7.44
CA TYR A 63 -3.54 16.69 -6.98
C TYR A 63 -3.74 16.22 -5.54
N PHE A 64 -3.03 15.15 -5.18
CA PHE A 64 -2.94 14.66 -3.82
C PHE A 64 -1.56 15.01 -3.28
N SER A 65 -1.39 14.93 -1.96
CA SER A 65 -0.07 15.04 -1.35
C SER A 65 0.83 13.91 -1.86
N ASP A 66 2.08 14.22 -2.19
CA ASP A 66 3.03 13.22 -2.70
C ASP A 66 3.25 12.08 -1.69
N SER A 67 3.20 12.38 -0.39
CA SER A 67 3.25 11.37 0.68
C SER A 67 2.10 10.37 0.60
N VAL A 68 0.88 10.85 0.38
CA VAL A 68 -0.32 10.01 0.22
C VAL A 68 -0.23 9.20 -1.06
N MET A 69 0.28 9.81 -2.14
CA MET A 69 0.48 9.09 -3.41
C MET A 69 1.51 7.97 -3.28
N LEU A 70 2.58 8.19 -2.51
CA LEU A 70 3.60 7.17 -2.25
C LEU A 70 3.03 5.98 -1.50
N LEU A 71 2.32 6.22 -0.38
CA LEU A 71 1.72 5.17 0.44
C LEU A 71 0.67 4.37 -0.33
N GLU A 72 -0.18 5.05 -1.09
CA GLU A 72 -1.19 4.41 -1.94
C GLU A 72 -0.57 3.59 -3.07
N ALA A 73 0.53 4.07 -3.68
CA ALA A 73 1.26 3.31 -4.69
C ALA A 73 1.91 2.06 -4.09
N ALA A 74 2.48 2.17 -2.89
CA ALA A 74 3.05 1.03 -2.17
C ALA A 74 1.98 -0.03 -1.84
N ALA A 75 0.82 0.38 -1.30
CA ALA A 75 -0.29 -0.50 -0.94
C ALA A 75 -0.88 -1.26 -2.15
N ARG A 76 -0.85 -0.65 -3.35
CA ARG A 76 -1.25 -1.30 -4.60
C ARG A 76 -0.16 -2.16 -5.24
N ASN A 77 1.02 -2.24 -4.63
CA ASN A 77 2.22 -2.85 -5.20
C ASN A 77 2.61 -2.26 -6.58
N ASP A 78 2.50 -0.95 -6.72
CA ASP A 78 2.85 -0.23 -7.94
C ASP A 78 4.31 0.29 -7.86
N ILE A 79 5.25 -0.62 -8.07
CA ILE A 79 6.70 -0.38 -7.92
C ILE A 79 7.19 0.77 -8.81
N GLU A 80 6.65 0.88 -10.03
CA GLU A 80 7.06 1.90 -10.99
C GLU A 80 6.59 3.31 -10.56
N GLU A 81 5.37 3.43 -10.04
CA GLU A 81 4.89 4.71 -9.53
C GLU A 81 5.63 5.11 -8.25
N VAL A 82 5.92 4.17 -7.35
CA VAL A 82 6.77 4.41 -6.17
C VAL A 82 8.15 4.89 -6.61
N ARG A 83 8.82 4.19 -7.53
CA ARG A 83 10.12 4.61 -8.09
C ARG A 83 10.05 6.03 -8.66
N ARG A 84 9.00 6.34 -9.43
CA ARG A 84 8.80 7.66 -10.04
C ARG A 84 8.58 8.75 -8.98
N LEU A 85 7.99 8.44 -7.84
CA LEU A 85 7.81 9.38 -6.73
C LEU A 85 9.12 9.57 -5.96
N LEU A 86 9.86 8.50 -5.68
CA LEU A 86 11.14 8.58 -4.99
C LEU A 86 12.20 9.34 -5.81
N ILE A 87 12.21 9.20 -7.14
CA ILE A 87 13.06 10.01 -8.04
C ILE A 87 12.73 11.52 -7.96
N LYS A 88 11.52 11.88 -7.52
CA LYS A 88 11.10 13.27 -7.30
C LYS A 88 11.40 13.76 -5.88
N ASP A 89 12.26 13.07 -5.14
CA ASP A 89 12.63 13.38 -3.76
C ASP A 89 11.45 13.35 -2.77
N VAL A 90 10.43 12.51 -3.03
CA VAL A 90 9.37 12.25 -2.06
C VAL A 90 9.95 11.43 -0.91
N ASN A 91 9.70 11.86 0.33
CA ASN A 91 10.22 11.18 1.52
C ASN A 91 9.70 9.73 1.61
N PRO A 92 10.59 8.70 1.54
CA PRO A 92 10.21 7.30 1.66
C PRO A 92 9.60 6.95 3.03
N ASP A 93 9.95 7.70 4.07
CA ASP A 93 9.48 7.50 5.45
C ASP A 93 8.20 8.28 5.75
N SER A 94 7.43 8.62 4.71
CA SER A 94 6.07 9.12 4.89
C SER A 94 5.22 8.07 5.59
N THR A 95 4.36 8.49 6.52
CA THR A 95 3.53 7.59 7.33
C THR A 95 2.03 7.80 7.12
N ASN A 96 1.26 6.76 7.36
CA ASN A 96 -0.20 6.84 7.46
C ASN A 96 -0.65 7.27 8.88
N GLU A 97 -1.95 7.21 9.16
CA GLU A 97 -2.51 7.58 10.47
C GLU A 97 -2.01 6.70 11.63
N ASP A 98 -1.61 5.46 11.33
CA ASP A 98 -1.08 4.50 12.31
C ASP A 98 0.46 4.61 12.47
N GLY A 99 1.10 5.55 11.77
CA GLY A 99 2.56 5.69 11.76
C GLY A 99 3.27 4.70 10.84
N LEU A 100 2.54 3.86 10.09
CA LEU A 100 3.14 2.87 9.19
C LEU A 100 3.73 3.56 7.96
N THR A 101 5.00 3.24 7.67
CA THR A 101 5.68 3.62 6.43
C THR A 101 5.39 2.63 5.30
N ALA A 102 5.74 2.99 4.06
CA ALA A 102 5.70 2.04 2.94
C ALA A 102 6.58 0.80 3.18
N LEU A 103 7.66 0.94 3.97
CA LEU A 103 8.55 -0.16 4.33
C LEU A 103 7.87 -1.16 5.29
N HIS A 104 7.05 -0.69 6.23
CA HIS A 104 6.23 -1.58 7.07
C HIS A 104 5.28 -2.41 6.19
N GLN A 105 4.56 -1.74 5.28
CA GLN A 105 3.58 -2.41 4.42
C GLN A 105 4.22 -3.49 3.55
N CYS A 106 5.39 -3.22 2.95
CA CYS A 106 6.06 -4.23 2.14
C CYS A 106 6.57 -5.43 2.95
N CYS A 107 6.91 -5.23 4.23
CA CYS A 107 7.26 -6.33 5.13
C CYS A 107 6.04 -7.19 5.45
N ILE A 108 4.86 -6.62 5.65
CA ILE A 108 3.61 -7.36 5.87
C ILE A 108 3.23 -8.16 4.61
N ASP A 109 3.28 -7.52 3.44
CA ASP A 109 2.83 -8.09 2.16
C ASP A 109 3.83 -9.05 1.50
N ASN A 110 4.96 -9.31 2.16
CA ASN A 110 6.04 -10.13 1.64
C ASN A 110 6.66 -9.64 0.31
N ASN A 111 6.86 -8.33 0.19
CA ASN A 111 7.24 -7.70 -1.07
C ASN A 111 8.72 -7.27 -1.08
N GLU A 112 9.60 -8.21 -1.43
CA GLU A 112 11.05 -8.01 -1.43
C GLU A 112 11.51 -6.90 -2.41
N GLU A 113 10.89 -6.81 -3.59
CA GLU A 113 11.31 -5.85 -4.62
C GLU A 113 10.97 -4.41 -4.22
N MET A 114 9.79 -4.18 -3.62
CA MET A 114 9.44 -2.88 -3.06
C MET A 114 10.32 -2.51 -1.87
N MET A 115 10.60 -3.48 -0.97
CA MET A 115 11.48 -3.27 0.18
C MET A 115 12.88 -2.82 -0.25
N LYS A 116 13.48 -3.52 -1.23
CA LYS A 116 14.79 -3.15 -1.79
C LYS A 116 14.77 -1.74 -2.39
N LEU A 117 13.72 -1.41 -3.15
CA LEU A 117 13.57 -0.09 -3.76
C LEU A 117 13.51 1.01 -2.69
N LEU A 118 12.69 0.84 -1.66
CA LEU A 118 12.54 1.84 -0.60
C LEU A 118 13.87 2.06 0.15
N ILE A 119 14.58 0.98 0.50
CA ILE A 119 15.88 1.06 1.18
C ILE A 119 16.97 1.67 0.27
N GLU A 120 16.95 1.38 -1.04
CA GLU A 120 17.86 2.00 -2.01
C GLU A 120 17.70 3.53 -2.05
N TYR A 121 16.47 4.03 -1.85
CA TYR A 121 16.15 5.46 -1.80
C TYR A 121 16.18 6.03 -0.37
N GLY A 122 16.76 5.30 0.59
CA GLY A 122 17.06 5.82 1.92
C GLY A 122 15.93 5.71 2.93
N ALA A 123 14.96 4.80 2.74
CA ALA A 123 13.98 4.48 3.77
C ALA A 123 14.68 4.02 5.07
N ASP A 124 14.19 4.49 6.21
CA ASP A 124 14.71 4.11 7.51
C ASP A 124 14.27 2.67 7.86
N VAL A 125 15.26 1.77 7.88
CA VAL A 125 15.09 0.35 8.24
C VAL A 125 14.60 0.17 9.68
N ASN A 126 14.78 1.19 10.54
CA ASN A 126 14.37 1.20 11.93
C ASN A 126 13.22 2.17 12.20
N ALA A 127 12.49 2.62 11.16
CA ALA A 127 11.32 3.46 11.35
C ALA A 127 10.35 2.83 12.36
N GLU A 128 9.82 3.63 13.27
CA GLU A 128 8.85 3.20 14.28
C GLU A 128 7.46 3.69 13.91
N ASP A 129 6.46 2.79 13.94
CA ASP A 129 5.06 3.17 13.84
C ASP A 129 4.52 3.71 15.18
N SER A 130 3.20 3.98 15.25
CA SER A 130 2.58 4.52 16.48
C SER A 130 2.70 3.60 17.71
N GLU A 131 2.84 2.28 17.50
CA GLU A 131 3.02 1.27 18.53
C GLU A 131 4.50 0.83 18.66
N LYS A 132 5.42 1.63 18.10
CA LYS A 132 6.87 1.36 18.06
C LYS A 132 7.24 0.04 17.37
N TRP A 133 6.37 -0.46 16.51
CA TRP A 133 6.75 -1.54 15.62
C TRP A 133 7.74 -1.00 14.60
N THR A 134 8.69 -1.84 14.24
CA THR A 134 9.66 -1.57 13.18
C THR A 134 9.37 -2.49 11.99
N PRO A 135 9.94 -2.22 10.80
CA PRO A 135 9.84 -3.15 9.67
C PRO A 135 10.30 -4.57 10.02
N LEU A 136 11.27 -4.71 10.93
CA LEU A 136 11.73 -6.02 11.41
C LEU A 136 10.68 -6.72 12.27
N HIS A 137 9.94 -6.01 13.14
CA HIS A 137 8.80 -6.58 13.87
C HIS A 137 7.76 -7.12 12.88
N ALA A 138 7.37 -6.31 11.88
CA ALA A 138 6.40 -6.73 10.87
C ALA A 138 6.84 -7.98 10.08
N ALA A 139 8.08 -7.99 9.58
CA ALA A 139 8.61 -9.14 8.85
C ALA A 139 8.72 -10.41 9.71
N ALA A 140 9.10 -10.26 10.99
CA ALA A 140 9.24 -11.36 11.93
C ALA A 140 7.88 -11.97 12.33
N THR A 141 6.89 -11.14 12.67
CA THR A 141 5.53 -11.60 12.97
C THR A 141 4.89 -12.36 11.81
N CYS A 142 5.15 -11.94 10.58
CA CYS A 142 4.63 -12.65 9.41
C CYS A 142 5.49 -13.86 8.98
N GLY A 143 6.63 -14.12 9.62
CA GLY A 143 7.52 -15.25 9.32
C GLY A 143 8.28 -15.13 7.99
N HIS A 144 8.45 -13.92 7.46
CA HIS A 144 9.09 -13.72 6.15
C HIS A 144 10.62 -13.74 6.27
N LEU A 145 11.19 -14.93 6.48
CA LEU A 145 12.63 -15.15 6.74
C LEU A 145 13.56 -14.37 5.80
N HIS A 146 13.31 -14.37 4.49
CA HIS A 146 14.17 -13.68 3.53
C HIS A 146 14.16 -12.15 3.73
N LEU A 147 13.02 -11.55 4.09
CA LEU A 147 12.94 -10.13 4.43
C LEU A 147 13.63 -9.84 5.76
N VAL A 148 13.44 -10.70 6.77
CA VAL A 148 14.16 -10.63 8.06
C VAL A 148 15.67 -10.62 7.83
N ARG A 149 16.19 -11.57 7.05
CA ARG A 149 17.61 -11.64 6.67
C ARG A 149 18.08 -10.36 5.98
N PHE A 150 17.27 -9.84 5.06
CA PHE A 150 17.62 -8.62 4.34
C PHE A 150 17.66 -7.40 5.27
N LEU A 151 16.63 -7.18 6.09
CA LEU A 151 16.58 -6.07 7.05
C LEU A 151 17.74 -6.10 8.03
N ILE A 152 18.06 -7.27 8.59
CA ILE A 152 19.21 -7.44 9.50
C ILE A 152 20.52 -7.10 8.77
N SER A 153 20.69 -7.56 7.53
CA SER A 153 21.86 -7.21 6.71
C SER A 153 21.98 -5.71 6.41
N ARG A 154 20.87 -4.96 6.52
CA ARG A 154 20.80 -3.50 6.34
C ARG A 154 20.85 -2.72 7.66
N GLY A 155 21.14 -3.39 8.78
CA GLY A 155 21.32 -2.73 10.06
C GLY A 155 20.04 -2.57 10.88
N ALA A 156 19.03 -3.40 10.64
CA ALA A 156 17.87 -3.45 11.53
C ALA A 156 18.27 -3.74 12.98
N ASN A 157 17.64 -3.02 13.91
CA ASN A 157 17.84 -3.18 15.34
C ASN A 157 17.07 -4.41 15.84
N LEU A 158 17.81 -5.49 16.10
CA LEU A 158 17.29 -6.73 16.66
C LEU A 158 16.72 -6.57 18.07
N LEU A 159 17.15 -5.53 18.80
CA LEU A 159 16.76 -5.24 20.18
C LEU A 159 15.73 -4.11 20.26
N ALA A 160 15.11 -3.73 19.14
CA ALA A 160 13.99 -2.80 19.18
C ALA A 160 12.85 -3.42 19.98
N VAL A 161 12.16 -2.61 20.77
CA VAL A 161 11.07 -3.06 21.65
C VAL A 161 9.84 -2.25 21.33
N ASN A 162 8.76 -2.94 20.97
CA ASN A 162 7.48 -2.30 20.66
C ASN A 162 6.76 -1.82 21.95
N ALA A 163 5.58 -1.21 21.80
CA ALA A 163 4.79 -0.68 22.92
C ALA A 163 4.39 -1.77 23.96
N ASP A 164 4.25 -3.03 23.52
CA ASP A 164 3.91 -4.17 24.38
C ASP A 164 5.12 -4.73 25.15
N GLY A 165 6.34 -4.25 24.87
CA GLY A 165 7.56 -4.75 25.49
C GLY A 165 8.18 -5.95 24.77
N ASN A 166 7.73 -6.25 23.54
CA ASN A 166 8.22 -7.38 22.76
C ASN A 166 9.27 -6.93 21.74
N MET A 167 10.32 -7.74 21.57
CA MET A 167 11.29 -7.65 20.48
C MET A 167 10.77 -8.40 19.24
N PRO A 168 11.36 -8.19 18.04
CA PRO A 168 11.01 -8.99 16.86
C PRO A 168 11.14 -10.51 17.08
N TYR A 169 12.08 -10.94 17.92
CA TYR A 169 12.21 -12.34 18.34
C TYR A 169 10.98 -12.85 19.10
N ASP A 170 10.45 -12.06 20.04
CA ASP A 170 9.37 -12.50 20.93
C ASP A 170 8.02 -12.70 20.20
N ILE A 171 7.83 -12.03 19.06
CA ILE A 171 6.61 -12.10 18.23
C ILE A 171 6.77 -12.93 16.97
N CYS A 172 7.95 -13.50 16.72
CA CYS A 172 8.20 -14.33 15.55
C CYS A 172 7.64 -15.74 15.80
N GLU A 173 6.75 -16.22 14.94
CA GLU A 173 6.18 -17.57 15.06
C GLU A 173 6.91 -18.60 14.18
N ASP A 174 7.64 -18.16 13.15
CA ASP A 174 8.37 -19.05 12.24
C ASP A 174 9.71 -19.50 12.85
N GLU A 175 9.90 -20.82 12.96
CA GLU A 175 11.08 -21.44 13.56
C GLU A 175 12.38 -21.06 12.83
N SER A 176 12.34 -20.96 11.50
CA SER A 176 13.55 -20.64 10.72
C SER A 176 13.96 -19.17 10.87
N ALA A 177 12.99 -18.26 10.94
CA ALA A 177 13.23 -16.85 11.24
C ALA A 177 13.68 -16.62 12.69
N LEU A 178 13.09 -17.34 13.65
CA LEU A 178 13.52 -17.33 15.06
C LEU A 178 14.98 -17.75 15.20
N ASP A 179 15.35 -18.93 14.67
CA ASP A 179 16.72 -19.45 14.71
C ASP A 179 17.73 -18.46 14.11
N TYR A 180 17.35 -17.80 13.01
CA TYR A 180 18.20 -16.81 12.36
C TYR A 180 18.37 -15.55 13.22
N ILE A 181 17.29 -15.01 13.78
CA ILE A 181 17.33 -13.83 14.66
C ILE A 181 18.16 -14.13 15.91
N GLU A 182 17.96 -15.28 16.55
CA GLU A 182 18.72 -15.71 17.72
C GLU A 182 20.21 -15.85 17.40
N GLY A 183 20.54 -16.48 16.28
CA GLY A 183 21.92 -16.63 15.80
C GLY A 183 22.61 -15.28 15.59
N GLU A 184 21.92 -14.30 15.00
CA GLU A 184 22.46 -12.95 14.77
C GLU A 184 22.61 -12.15 16.07
N MET A 185 21.67 -12.29 17.03
CA MET A 185 21.80 -11.70 18.36
C MET A 185 23.02 -12.26 19.11
N ALA A 186 23.21 -13.59 19.08
CA ALA A 186 24.34 -14.25 19.73
C ALA A 186 25.69 -13.83 19.10
N ARG A 187 25.74 -13.62 17.78
CA ARG A 187 26.94 -13.10 17.10
C ARG A 187 27.28 -11.68 17.55
N LYS A 188 26.32 -10.76 17.51
CA LYS A 188 26.55 -9.37 17.93
C LYS A 188 26.95 -9.25 19.41
N GLY A 189 26.45 -10.13 20.26
CA GLY A 189 26.87 -10.22 21.66
C GLY A 189 28.34 -10.62 21.87
N ARG A 190 28.92 -11.41 20.96
CA ARG A 190 30.35 -11.82 21.02
C ARG A 190 31.29 -10.75 20.49
N ASP A 191 30.89 -10.06 19.42
CA ASP A 191 31.69 -8.98 18.82
C ASP A 191 31.90 -7.80 19.80
N GLY A 192 30.99 -7.60 20.76
CA GLY A 192 31.13 -6.61 21.83
C GLY A 192 32.10 -7.02 22.97
N ALA A 193 32.45 -8.31 23.08
CA ALA A 193 33.30 -8.83 24.15
C ALA A 193 34.79 -8.94 23.75
N GLU A 194 35.11 -9.11 22.46
CA GLU A 194 36.50 -9.22 21.98
C GLU A 194 37.25 -7.87 21.98
N GLY A 195 36.57 -6.74 22.21
CA GLY A 195 37.18 -5.41 22.25
C GLY A 195 37.74 -4.97 23.62
N CYS A 196 37.57 -5.77 24.69
CA CYS A 196 37.87 -5.34 26.05
C CYS A 196 39.17 -5.89 26.66
N ASP A 197 39.89 -6.81 26.00
CA ASP A 197 41.00 -7.56 26.62
C ASP A 197 42.40 -7.25 26.02
N ALA A 198 42.58 -6.06 25.44
CA ALA A 198 43.86 -5.60 24.89
C ALA A 198 44.39 -4.38 25.67
N GLY A 199 44.77 -4.55 26.94
CA GLY A 199 45.38 -3.43 27.66
C GLY A 199 45.68 -3.59 29.15
N ALA A 200 46.20 -4.72 29.62
CA ALA A 200 46.81 -4.78 30.96
C ALA A 200 47.84 -5.91 31.06
N ASP A 201 49.03 -5.69 30.52
CA ASP A 201 50.26 -6.28 31.05
C ASP A 201 51.48 -5.51 30.53
N ARG A 202 52.00 -4.60 31.37
CA ARG A 202 53.41 -4.17 31.43
C ARG A 202 53.77 -3.79 32.84
#